data_AF-A0A2V2F6M5-F1
#
_entry.id   AF-A0A2V2F6M5-F1
#
_cell.length_a   1.000
_cell.length_b   1.000
_cell.length_c   1.000
_cell.angle_alpha   90.00
_cell.angle_beta   90.00
_cell.angle_gamma   90.00
#
_symmetry.space_group_name_H-M   'P 1'
#
loop_
_entity.id
_entity.type
_entity.pdbx_description
1 polymer ?
#
loop_
_entity_poly.entity_id
_entity_poly.type
_entity_poly.pdbx_seq_one_letter_code
_entity_poly.pdbx_strand_id
1 'polypeptide(L)'
;MKKIRISPFYIVLLVFIVAVLILTEVGKGYLRDLLAEYEGAQYKYVAADILDQNLTAGDGEKLAAFFADSFSEYETREHIAAYFAELTRGKELSLQSMSSGLDSAVQYAVKCDGKKFATFSLKKSGEKTAHGLDLYTLDTVQLNPKLLTAFSIQIPQGYALAVNGTAADAKYCLGDDVTTPSADFMPEGVQGILYTTYTFDRLCAAPDFTVQDKDGRESTVHYDDAKAMFTADILYDDALAEQYGDYAKAAAMAYATYMQNDTSFAQIKKYFDPSSVIYKNLRTSATMWVIDHNSYEFRDVTASEFYAYSDDVFSCRVSLTHVLKYRGLKDYNDYVDMTFYFRKVDGEFLIYNSFNNK
;
A
#
# COMPACT_ATOMS: atom_id res chain seq x y z
N MET A 1 61.86 40.94 -76.78
CA MET A 1 60.80 40.70 -75.77
C MET A 1 60.27 42.04 -75.28
N LYS A 2 59.02 42.39 -75.58
CA LYS A 2 58.39 43.65 -75.10
C LYS A 2 58.19 43.54 -73.58
N LYS A 3 58.85 44.41 -72.79
CA LYS A 3 58.54 44.58 -71.37
C LYS A 3 57.14 45.18 -71.26
N ILE A 4 56.17 44.36 -70.91
CA ILE A 4 54.83 44.82 -70.58
C ILE A 4 54.96 45.68 -69.31
N ARG A 5 54.84 47.01 -69.45
CA ARG A 5 54.74 47.92 -68.31
C ARG A 5 53.30 47.87 -67.81
N ILE A 6 53.06 47.04 -66.79
CA ILE A 6 51.77 46.99 -66.10
C ILE A 6 51.63 48.29 -65.30
N SER A 7 50.52 49.00 -65.50
CA SER A 7 50.22 50.22 -64.74
C SER A 7 50.11 49.90 -63.24
N PRO A 8 50.61 50.77 -62.34
CA PRO A 8 50.48 50.60 -60.88
C PRO A 8 49.04 50.32 -60.42
N PHE A 9 48.05 50.87 -61.12
CA PHE A 9 46.63 50.63 -60.86
C PHE A 9 46.25 49.14 -60.94
N TYR A 10 46.70 48.43 -61.97
CA TYR A 10 46.38 47.01 -62.14
C TYR A 10 47.10 46.12 -61.12
N ILE A 11 48.25 46.55 -60.61
CA ILE A 11 48.97 45.85 -59.53
C ILE A 11 48.19 45.99 -58.21
N VAL A 12 47.77 47.21 -57.86
CA VAL A 12 46.96 47.46 -56.66
C VAL A 12 45.61 46.74 -56.73
N LEU A 13 44.95 46.77 -57.89
CA LEU A 13 43.69 46.06 -58.12
C LEU A 13 43.86 44.55 -57.97
N LEU A 14 44.93 43.96 -58.51
CA LEU A 14 45.22 42.53 -58.36
C LEU A 14 45.46 42.16 -56.89
N VAL A 15 46.25 42.95 -56.15
CA VAL A 15 46.48 42.74 -54.71
C VAL A 15 45.18 42.83 -53.93
N PHE A 16 44.32 43.80 -54.24
CA PHE A 16 43.00 43.93 -53.61
C PHE A 16 42.11 42.73 -53.90
N ILE A 17 42.03 42.28 -55.16
CA ILE A 17 41.26 41.08 -55.55
C ILE A 17 41.79 39.84 -54.81
N VAL A 18 43.10 39.63 -54.78
CA VAL A 18 43.72 38.52 -54.05
C VAL A 18 43.43 38.60 -52.55
N ALA A 19 43.49 39.79 -51.94
CA ALA A 19 43.16 39.99 -50.54
C ALA A 19 41.69 39.68 -50.24
N VAL A 20 40.75 40.11 -51.10
CA VAL A 20 39.32 39.77 -50.99
C VAL A 20 39.10 38.27 -51.13
N LEU A 21 39.79 37.60 -52.04
CA LEU A 21 39.71 36.14 -52.20
C LEU A 21 40.22 35.41 -50.95
N ILE A 22 41.36 35.82 -50.39
CA ILE A 22 41.90 35.25 -49.15
C ILE A 22 40.91 35.46 -47.99
N LEU A 23 40.39 36.68 -47.81
CA LEU A 23 39.38 36.99 -46.78
C LEU A 23 38.11 36.13 -46.94
N THR A 24 37.69 35.89 -48.19
CA THR A 24 36.54 35.05 -48.49
C THR A 24 36.79 33.59 -48.10
N GLU A 25 37.95 33.03 -48.43
CA GLU A 25 38.29 31.65 -48.08
C GLU A 25 38.48 31.46 -46.56
N VAL A 26 39.12 32.40 -45.87
CA VAL A 26 39.22 32.41 -44.40
C VAL A 26 37.83 32.52 -43.76
N GLY A 27 36.99 33.42 -44.27
CA GLY A 27 35.62 33.59 -43.80
C GLY A 27 34.75 32.35 -43.99
N LYS A 28 34.90 31.64 -45.13
CA LYS A 28 34.24 30.35 -45.36
C LYS A 28 34.68 29.29 -44.36
N GLY A 29 35.98 29.20 -44.08
CA GLY A 29 36.52 28.28 -43.08
C GLY A 29 35.90 28.52 -41.70
N TYR A 30 35.97 29.77 -41.23
CA TYR A 30 35.36 30.17 -39.96
C TYR A 30 33.86 29.90 -39.90
N LEU A 31 33.11 30.25 -40.96
CA LEU A 31 31.67 30.01 -41.02
C LEU A 31 31.34 28.52 -40.98
N ARG A 32 32.12 27.68 -41.67
CA ARG A 32 31.92 26.22 -41.66
C ARG A 32 32.14 25.65 -40.26
N ASP A 33 33.20 26.07 -39.59
CA ASP A 33 33.52 25.58 -38.25
C ASP A 33 32.47 26.06 -37.22
N LEU A 34 32.03 27.32 -37.33
CA LEU A 34 30.91 27.86 -36.54
C LEU A 34 29.60 27.11 -36.78
N LEU A 35 29.28 26.76 -38.03
CA LEU A 35 28.07 26.00 -38.35
C LEU A 35 28.13 24.57 -37.81
N ALA A 36 29.30 23.92 -37.89
CA ALA A 36 29.50 22.60 -37.32
C ALA A 36 29.34 22.61 -35.79
N GLU A 37 29.90 23.61 -35.11
CA GLU A 37 29.69 23.80 -33.67
C GLU A 37 28.24 24.15 -33.33
N TYR A 38 27.59 25.00 -34.13
CA TYR A 38 26.18 25.35 -33.96
C TYR A 38 25.28 24.14 -34.06
N GLU A 39 25.52 23.27 -35.05
CA GLU A 39 24.79 22.02 -35.18
C GLU A 39 25.06 21.12 -33.95
N GLY A 40 26.32 20.90 -33.59
CA GLY A 40 26.68 20.06 -32.43
C GLY A 40 26.13 20.56 -31.08
N ALA A 41 25.97 21.87 -30.91
CA ALA A 41 25.45 22.47 -29.67
C ALA A 41 23.92 22.40 -29.53
N GLN A 42 23.19 21.90 -30.54
CA GLN A 42 21.74 21.85 -30.48
C GLN A 42 21.26 20.88 -29.40
N TYR A 43 20.38 21.36 -28.52
CA TYR A 43 19.73 20.58 -27.46
C TYR A 43 19.03 19.31 -27.96
N LYS A 44 18.65 19.24 -29.24
CA LYS A 44 18.03 18.04 -29.84
C LYS A 44 18.97 16.83 -29.84
N TYR A 45 20.27 17.03 -29.95
CA TYR A 45 21.26 15.95 -29.90
C TYR A 45 21.44 15.44 -28.47
N VAL A 46 21.45 16.35 -27.48
CA VAL A 46 21.43 15.98 -26.06
C VAL A 46 20.18 15.17 -25.71
N ALA A 47 19.02 15.59 -26.20
CA ALA A 47 17.77 14.86 -26.00
C ALA A 47 17.81 13.45 -26.63
N ALA A 48 18.33 13.33 -27.86
CA ALA A 48 18.50 12.04 -28.53
C ALA A 48 19.46 11.11 -27.75
N ASP A 49 20.57 11.65 -27.25
CA ASP A 49 21.54 10.88 -26.45
C ASP A 49 20.92 10.37 -25.13
N ILE A 50 20.10 11.19 -24.47
CA ILE A 50 19.33 10.75 -23.28
C ILE A 50 18.39 9.59 -23.63
N LEU A 51 17.71 9.65 -24.78
CA LEU A 51 16.83 8.57 -25.24
C LEU A 51 17.62 7.28 -25.42
N ASP A 52 18.72 7.33 -26.18
CA ASP A 52 19.52 6.16 -26.54
C ASP A 52 20.22 5.55 -25.33
N GLN A 53 20.75 6.38 -24.43
CA GLN A 53 21.52 5.92 -23.28
C GLN A 53 20.65 5.44 -22.13
N ASN A 54 19.52 6.10 -21.84
CA ASN A 54 18.77 5.92 -20.59
C ASN A 54 17.33 5.42 -20.78
N LEU A 55 16.72 5.65 -21.96
CA LEU A 55 15.31 5.37 -22.22
C LEU A 55 15.16 4.29 -23.29
N THR A 56 15.82 3.14 -23.07
CA THR A 56 15.73 1.98 -23.95
C THR A 56 14.53 1.11 -23.56
N ALA A 57 13.60 0.88 -24.48
CA ALA A 57 12.43 0.04 -24.22
C ALA A 57 12.85 -1.42 -23.97
N GLY A 58 12.22 -2.07 -22.98
CA GLY A 58 12.55 -3.41 -22.53
C GLY A 58 13.78 -3.50 -21.62
N ASP A 59 14.59 -2.44 -21.51
CA ASP A 59 15.71 -2.36 -20.57
C ASP A 59 15.23 -1.75 -19.25
N GLY A 60 14.65 -2.62 -18.41
CA GLY A 60 14.11 -2.23 -17.11
C GLY A 60 15.14 -1.61 -16.18
N GLU A 61 16.40 -2.08 -16.21
CA GLU A 61 17.46 -1.61 -15.31
C GLU A 61 17.86 -0.16 -15.59
N LYS A 62 17.99 0.20 -16.88
CA LYS A 62 18.26 1.59 -17.25
C LYS A 62 17.11 2.51 -16.85
N LEU A 63 15.88 2.10 -17.11
CA LEU A 63 14.69 2.86 -16.76
C LEU A 63 14.56 3.02 -15.24
N ALA A 64 14.82 1.95 -14.48
CA ALA A 64 14.82 1.99 -13.02
C ALA A 64 15.87 2.96 -12.48
N ALA A 65 17.08 2.95 -13.03
CA ALA A 65 18.12 3.90 -12.65
C ALA A 65 17.74 5.35 -12.99
N PHE A 66 17.15 5.59 -14.16
CA PHE A 66 16.79 6.93 -14.62
C PHE A 66 15.60 7.54 -13.86
N PHE A 67 14.68 6.71 -13.37
CA PHE A 67 13.46 7.14 -12.66
C PHE A 67 13.47 6.81 -11.16
N ALA A 68 14.61 6.46 -10.57
CA ALA A 68 14.69 5.99 -9.17
C ALA A 68 13.95 6.91 -8.18
N ASP A 69 14.11 8.23 -8.29
CA ASP A 69 13.50 9.22 -7.39
C ASP A 69 11.97 9.35 -7.55
N SER A 70 11.39 8.74 -8.59
CA SER A 70 9.93 8.76 -8.80
C SER A 70 9.18 7.79 -7.89
N PHE A 71 9.87 6.79 -7.35
CA PHE A 71 9.25 5.71 -6.58
C PHE A 71 9.33 5.95 -5.07
N SER A 72 8.50 5.21 -4.35
CA SER A 72 8.52 5.14 -2.90
C SER A 72 9.80 4.48 -2.39
N GLU A 73 10.17 4.76 -1.14
CA GLU A 73 11.29 4.09 -0.46
C GLU A 73 11.06 2.60 -0.20
N TYR A 74 9.81 2.13 -0.33
CA TYR A 74 9.43 0.73 -0.22
C TYR A 74 9.54 -0.04 -1.54
N GLU A 75 10.00 0.60 -2.62
CA GLU A 75 10.29 -0.09 -3.88
C GLU A 75 11.76 -0.49 -3.96
N THR A 76 12.01 -1.74 -4.34
CA THR A 76 13.36 -2.20 -4.65
C THR A 76 13.70 -1.87 -6.10
N ARG A 77 14.99 -1.71 -6.39
CA ARG A 77 15.45 -1.47 -7.77
C ARG A 77 15.00 -2.60 -8.70
N GLU A 78 15.05 -3.83 -8.21
CA GLU A 78 14.66 -5.04 -8.92
C GLU A 78 13.16 -5.01 -9.27
N HIS A 79 12.29 -4.58 -8.35
CA HIS A 79 10.86 -4.42 -8.62
C HIS A 79 10.59 -3.34 -9.68
N ILE A 80 11.25 -2.19 -9.56
CA ILE A 80 11.12 -1.09 -10.53
C ILE A 80 11.59 -1.56 -11.93
N ALA A 81 12.72 -2.26 -12.00
CA ALA A 81 13.26 -2.76 -13.25
C ALA A 81 12.32 -3.79 -13.91
N ALA A 82 11.81 -4.75 -13.14
CA ALA A 82 10.83 -5.72 -13.64
C ALA A 82 9.55 -5.04 -14.14
N TYR A 83 9.03 -4.07 -13.39
CA TYR A 83 7.86 -3.28 -13.78
C TYR A 83 8.08 -2.57 -15.13
N PHE A 84 9.22 -1.88 -15.31
CA PHE A 84 9.50 -1.18 -16.56
C PHE A 84 9.77 -2.13 -17.73
N ALA A 85 10.46 -3.25 -17.49
CA ALA A 85 10.70 -4.26 -18.51
C ALA A 85 9.39 -4.83 -19.06
N GLU A 86 8.43 -5.14 -18.18
CA GLU A 86 7.07 -5.56 -18.56
C GLU A 86 6.31 -4.43 -19.27
N LEU A 87 6.29 -3.23 -18.67
CA LEU A 87 5.53 -2.08 -19.17
C LEU A 87 5.95 -1.67 -20.59
N THR A 88 7.24 -1.82 -20.92
CA THR A 88 7.82 -1.39 -22.20
C THR A 88 8.15 -2.55 -23.16
N ARG A 89 7.83 -3.81 -22.78
CA ARG A 89 8.13 -4.99 -23.60
C ARG A 89 7.49 -4.89 -24.98
N GLY A 90 8.31 -5.00 -26.02
CA GLY A 90 7.86 -4.98 -27.42
C GLY A 90 7.30 -3.62 -27.88
N LYS A 91 7.54 -2.56 -27.12
CA LYS A 91 7.11 -1.19 -27.44
C LYS A 91 8.31 -0.34 -27.84
N GLU A 92 8.03 0.81 -28.44
CA GLU A 92 9.03 1.81 -28.79
C GLU A 92 8.88 3.06 -27.91
N LEU A 93 10.01 3.62 -27.49
CA LEU A 93 10.09 4.90 -26.81
C LEU A 93 10.50 5.98 -27.82
N SER A 94 9.78 7.11 -27.82
CA SER A 94 10.03 8.21 -28.74
C SER A 94 9.96 9.56 -28.02
N LEU A 95 10.61 10.57 -28.60
CA LEU A 95 10.61 11.94 -28.09
C LEU A 95 9.65 12.83 -28.87
N GLN A 96 8.94 13.68 -28.13
CA GLN A 96 8.20 14.81 -28.69
C GLN A 96 8.67 16.10 -28.02
N SER A 97 9.16 17.06 -28.82
CA SER A 97 9.45 18.40 -28.33
C SER A 97 8.18 19.09 -27.87
N MET A 98 8.21 19.65 -26.66
CA MET A 98 7.13 20.46 -26.12
C MET A 98 7.49 21.94 -26.36
N SER A 99 6.58 22.70 -26.96
CA SER A 99 6.81 24.13 -27.17
C SER A 99 6.81 24.84 -25.82
N SER A 100 7.98 25.27 -25.35
CA SER A 100 8.13 26.16 -24.19
C SER A 100 7.96 27.59 -24.67
N GLY A 101 6.80 28.20 -24.43
CA GLY A 101 6.51 29.58 -24.81
C GLY A 101 7.39 30.65 -24.16
N LEU A 102 8.40 30.30 -23.36
CA LEU A 102 9.36 31.22 -22.73
C LEU A 102 10.76 30.59 -22.54
N ASP A 103 11.69 31.06 -23.36
CA ASP A 103 13.11 31.44 -23.16
C ASP A 103 14.08 30.82 -22.12
N SER A 104 13.87 29.64 -21.52
CA SER A 104 15.01 29.01 -20.81
C SER A 104 15.04 27.50 -20.63
N ALA A 105 13.91 26.80 -20.64
CA ALA A 105 13.87 25.35 -20.42
C ALA A 105 13.30 24.62 -21.64
N VAL A 106 14.13 23.82 -22.31
CA VAL A 106 13.68 22.97 -23.41
C VAL A 106 13.06 21.72 -22.82
N GLN A 107 11.78 21.45 -23.11
CA GLN A 107 11.07 20.32 -22.53
C GLN A 107 10.75 19.26 -23.59
N TYR A 108 10.88 17.99 -23.21
CA TYR A 108 10.53 16.84 -24.03
C TYR A 108 9.53 15.94 -23.29
N ALA A 109 8.56 15.44 -24.04
CA ALA A 109 7.73 14.32 -23.61
C ALA A 109 8.30 13.02 -24.20
N VAL A 110 8.49 12.03 -23.32
CA VAL A 110 8.79 10.65 -23.71
C VAL A 110 7.46 9.94 -23.91
N LYS A 111 7.29 9.31 -25.07
CA LYS A 111 6.11 8.51 -25.38
C LYS A 111 6.46 7.04 -25.49
N CYS A 112 5.66 6.19 -24.86
CA CYS A 112 5.69 4.74 -25.07
C CYS A 112 4.42 4.37 -25.84
N ASP A 113 4.57 3.86 -27.06
CA ASP A 113 3.44 3.49 -27.92
C ASP A 113 2.40 4.62 -28.05
N GLY A 114 2.88 5.83 -28.34
CA GLY A 114 2.07 7.04 -28.51
C GLY A 114 1.50 7.66 -27.22
N LYS A 115 1.56 6.98 -26.08
CA LYS A 115 1.07 7.47 -24.78
C LYS A 115 2.19 8.15 -23.98
N LYS A 116 1.85 9.21 -23.24
CA LYS A 116 2.80 9.91 -22.36
C LYS A 116 3.37 8.94 -21.33
N PHE A 117 4.69 8.78 -21.33
CA PHE A 117 5.43 7.91 -20.41
C PHE A 117 6.17 8.72 -19.36
N ALA A 118 6.87 9.77 -19.78
CA ALA A 118 7.60 10.68 -18.90
C ALA A 118 7.75 12.06 -19.55
N THR A 119 8.29 13.01 -18.81
CA THR A 119 8.80 14.28 -19.32
C THR A 119 10.16 14.58 -18.73
N PHE A 120 11.01 15.24 -19.48
CA PHE A 120 12.25 15.81 -18.95
C PHE A 120 12.49 17.22 -19.50
N SER A 121 13.26 18.02 -18.78
CA SER A 121 13.73 19.34 -19.23
C SER A 121 15.25 19.35 -19.38
N LEU A 122 15.72 20.19 -20.29
CA LEU A 122 17.12 20.54 -20.46
C LEU A 122 17.31 22.00 -20.07
N LYS A 123 18.42 22.28 -19.38
CA LYS A 123 18.89 23.64 -19.08
C LYS A 123 20.24 23.90 -19.71
N LYS A 124 20.60 25.17 -19.83
CA LYS A 124 21.97 25.57 -20.16
C LYS A 124 22.90 25.09 -19.05
N SER A 125 23.96 24.40 -19.42
CA SER A 125 24.99 23.89 -18.51
C SER A 125 25.84 25.00 -17.89
N GLY A 126 25.89 26.18 -18.53
CA GLY A 126 26.84 27.25 -18.22
C GLY A 126 28.16 27.14 -18.99
N GLU A 127 28.42 25.99 -19.62
CA GLU A 127 29.53 25.79 -20.54
C GLU A 127 29.20 26.31 -21.94
N LYS A 128 30.24 26.71 -22.66
CA LYS A 128 30.14 27.23 -24.02
C LYS A 128 31.14 26.56 -24.95
N THR A 129 30.77 26.43 -26.22
CA THR A 129 31.72 26.03 -27.26
C THR A 129 32.79 27.10 -27.48
N ALA A 130 33.81 26.81 -28.30
CA ALA A 130 34.87 27.76 -28.62
C ALA A 130 34.33 29.07 -29.23
N HIS A 131 33.22 29.00 -29.97
CA HIS A 131 32.53 30.16 -30.53
C HIS A 131 31.45 30.77 -29.61
N GLY A 132 31.37 30.36 -28.35
CA GLY A 132 30.50 30.98 -27.34
C GLY A 132 29.05 30.47 -27.31
N LEU A 133 28.74 29.37 -28.00
CA LEU A 133 27.40 28.76 -28.06
C LEU A 133 27.09 27.99 -26.78
N ASP A 134 25.86 28.09 -26.28
CA ASP A 134 25.44 27.43 -25.04
C ASP A 134 25.33 25.91 -25.21
N LEU A 135 25.87 25.15 -24.24
CA LEU A 135 25.67 23.71 -24.14
C LEU A 135 24.55 23.39 -23.15
N TYR A 136 23.88 22.24 -23.34
CA TYR A 136 22.72 21.84 -22.55
C TYR A 136 22.97 20.57 -21.75
N THR A 137 22.33 20.46 -20.59
CA THR A 137 22.35 19.27 -19.74
C THR A 137 20.97 18.97 -19.19
N LEU A 138 20.77 17.74 -18.72
CA LEU A 138 19.53 17.29 -18.08
C LEU A 138 19.25 18.13 -16.82
N ASP A 139 18.01 18.55 -16.65
CA ASP A 139 17.58 19.38 -15.53
C ASP A 139 16.56 18.67 -14.63
N THR A 140 15.41 18.32 -15.19
CA THR A 140 14.37 17.58 -14.44
C THR A 140 13.93 16.35 -15.21
N VAL A 141 13.54 15.32 -14.46
CA VAL A 141 12.92 14.09 -14.96
C VAL A 141 11.64 13.86 -14.16
N GLN A 142 10.55 13.56 -14.85
CA GLN A 142 9.25 13.29 -14.23
C GLN A 142 8.59 12.12 -14.94
N LEU A 143 8.42 11.01 -14.22
CA LEU A 143 7.60 9.91 -14.69
C LEU A 143 6.13 10.35 -14.76
N ASN A 144 5.36 9.78 -15.68
CA ASN A 144 3.91 10.01 -15.69
C ASN A 144 3.30 9.44 -14.40
N PRO A 145 2.64 10.25 -13.54
CA PRO A 145 2.11 9.78 -12.27
C PRO A 145 1.01 8.72 -12.44
N LYS A 146 0.39 8.60 -13.62
CA LYS A 146 -0.57 7.52 -13.92
C LYS A 146 0.06 6.13 -14.03
N LEU A 147 1.39 6.04 -14.07
CA LEU A 147 2.12 4.77 -14.02
C LEU A 147 2.36 4.33 -12.58
N LEU A 148 2.14 5.21 -11.60
CA LEU A 148 2.30 4.94 -10.20
C LEU A 148 0.95 4.67 -9.56
N THR A 149 0.91 3.73 -8.62
CA THR A 149 -0.31 3.33 -7.92
C THR A 149 -0.16 3.62 -6.43
N ALA A 150 -1.29 3.90 -5.77
CA ALA A 150 -1.36 4.01 -4.33
C ALA A 150 -2.12 2.82 -3.76
N PHE A 151 -1.64 2.29 -2.64
CA PHE A 151 -2.26 1.18 -1.91
C PHE A 151 -2.45 1.55 -0.45
N SER A 152 -3.55 1.08 0.13
CA SER A 152 -3.83 1.27 1.56
C SER A 152 -4.01 -0.07 2.26
N ILE A 153 -3.67 -0.10 3.55
CA ILE A 153 -3.86 -1.25 4.41
C ILE A 153 -4.40 -0.82 5.77
N GLN A 154 -5.38 -1.56 6.29
CA GLN A 154 -5.85 -1.50 7.66
C GLN A 154 -5.20 -2.60 8.50
N ILE A 155 -4.55 -2.23 9.60
CA ILE A 155 -3.97 -3.20 10.55
C ILE A 155 -4.49 -2.94 11.97
N PRO A 156 -4.60 -3.97 12.83
CA PRO A 156 -4.91 -3.77 14.24
C PRO A 156 -3.90 -2.84 14.91
N GLN A 157 -4.37 -1.97 15.79
CA GLN A 157 -3.51 -1.04 16.49
C GLN A 157 -2.48 -1.79 17.35
N GLY A 158 -1.23 -1.33 17.31
CA GLY A 158 -0.10 -1.98 18.00
C GLY A 158 0.60 -3.06 17.19
N TYR A 159 0.11 -3.42 15.99
CA TYR A 159 0.80 -4.35 15.10
C TYR A 159 1.90 -3.61 14.31
N ALA A 160 3.00 -4.31 14.04
CA ALA A 160 4.06 -3.85 13.17
C ALA A 160 3.73 -4.14 11.70
N LEU A 161 4.05 -3.21 10.81
CA LEU A 161 3.84 -3.33 9.37
C LEU A 161 5.18 -3.23 8.64
N ALA A 162 5.39 -4.11 7.67
CA ALA A 162 6.45 -4.00 6.67
C ALA A 162 5.85 -4.02 5.26
N VAL A 163 6.44 -3.23 4.37
CA VAL A 163 6.08 -3.11 2.96
C VAL A 163 7.28 -3.54 2.13
N ASN A 164 7.13 -4.60 1.32
CA ASN A 164 8.21 -5.21 0.57
C ASN A 164 9.45 -5.51 1.44
N GLY A 165 9.24 -6.00 2.67
CA GLY A 165 10.30 -6.33 3.62
C GLY A 165 10.93 -5.14 4.37
N THR A 166 10.48 -3.90 4.11
CA THR A 166 10.97 -2.70 4.82
C THR A 166 9.92 -2.22 5.82
N ALA A 167 10.33 -1.98 7.07
CA ALA A 167 9.43 -1.52 8.13
C ALA A 167 8.74 -0.20 7.75
N ALA A 168 7.43 -0.12 7.94
CA ALA A 168 6.63 1.05 7.62
C ALA A 168 6.88 2.19 8.62
N ASP A 169 7.08 3.38 8.10
CA ASP A 169 7.19 4.62 8.87
C ASP A 169 5.81 5.16 9.25
N ALA A 170 5.68 5.65 10.49
CA ALA A 170 4.47 6.26 11.02
C ALA A 170 3.96 7.46 10.20
N LYS A 171 4.80 8.12 9.40
CA LYS A 171 4.38 9.22 8.50
C LYS A 171 3.36 8.78 7.43
N TYR A 172 3.25 7.48 7.16
CA TYR A 172 2.28 6.91 6.22
C TYR A 172 0.97 6.47 6.90
N CYS A 173 0.88 6.58 8.22
CA CYS A 173 -0.35 6.38 8.99
C CYS A 173 -1.25 7.61 8.85
N LEU A 174 -2.38 7.48 8.14
CA LEU A 174 -3.26 8.60 7.78
C LEU A 174 -4.64 8.57 8.45
N GLY A 175 -5.00 7.47 9.13
CA GLY A 175 -6.30 7.31 9.75
C GLY A 175 -6.20 6.70 11.14
N ASP A 176 -6.85 7.35 12.10
CA ASP A 176 -6.90 6.90 13.49
C ASP A 176 -8.20 6.15 13.78
N ASP A 177 -8.03 5.02 14.46
CA ASP A 177 -9.01 4.35 15.32
C ASP A 177 -10.34 3.95 14.65
N VAL A 178 -10.27 3.11 13.61
CA VAL A 178 -11.46 2.44 13.08
C VAL A 178 -11.91 1.36 14.07
N THR A 179 -13.04 1.60 14.73
CA THR A 179 -13.62 0.69 15.71
C THR A 179 -14.21 -0.56 15.06
N THR A 180 -13.90 -1.73 15.60
CA THR A 180 -14.63 -2.96 15.27
C THR A 180 -15.99 -3.01 15.98
N PRO A 181 -16.95 -3.86 15.52
CA PRO A 181 -18.22 -4.06 16.21
C PRO A 181 -18.12 -4.52 17.67
N SER A 182 -16.97 -5.09 18.08
CA SER A 182 -16.76 -5.47 19.47
C SER A 182 -16.73 -4.28 20.44
N ALA A 183 -16.47 -3.06 19.94
CA ALA A 183 -16.46 -1.84 20.74
C ALA A 183 -17.80 -1.57 21.44
N ASP A 184 -18.92 -1.94 20.82
CA ASP A 184 -20.27 -1.76 21.39
C ASP A 184 -20.51 -2.60 22.66
N PHE A 185 -19.66 -3.59 22.91
CA PHE A 185 -19.79 -4.53 24.02
C PHE A 185 -18.78 -4.26 25.14
N MET A 186 -17.87 -3.30 24.98
CA MET A 186 -16.83 -3.03 25.98
C MET A 186 -17.39 -2.37 27.24
N PRO A 187 -16.92 -2.72 28.45
CA PRO A 187 -17.30 -2.01 29.66
C PRO A 187 -16.69 -0.61 29.68
N GLU A 188 -17.23 0.25 30.55
CA GLU A 188 -16.73 1.62 30.72
C GLU A 188 -15.22 1.62 31.01
N GLY A 189 -14.48 2.43 30.26
CA GLY A 189 -13.02 2.56 30.40
C GLY A 189 -12.19 1.51 29.64
N VAL A 190 -12.80 0.55 28.95
CA VAL A 190 -12.09 -0.43 28.11
C VAL A 190 -12.36 -0.12 26.64
N GLN A 191 -11.29 -0.09 25.85
CA GLN A 191 -11.38 0.16 24.42
C GLN A 191 -11.53 -1.16 23.66
N GLY A 192 -12.40 -1.16 22.66
CA GLY A 192 -12.49 -2.29 21.73
C GLY A 192 -11.26 -2.36 20.84
N ILE A 193 -11.18 -3.39 19.99
CA ILE A 193 -10.09 -3.45 19.01
C ILE A 193 -10.28 -2.33 18.00
N LEU A 194 -9.18 -1.61 17.76
CA LEU A 194 -9.07 -0.54 16.78
C LEU A 194 -8.15 -0.95 15.64
N TYR A 195 -8.44 -0.40 14.48
CA TYR A 195 -7.60 -0.47 13.30
C TYR A 195 -7.02 0.90 12.98
N THR A 196 -5.78 0.90 12.50
CA THR A 196 -5.14 2.07 11.90
C THR A 196 -4.96 1.85 10.40
N THR A 197 -5.03 2.93 9.62
CA THR A 197 -4.92 2.88 8.16
C THR A 197 -3.61 3.51 7.69
N TYR A 198 -2.83 2.75 6.93
CA TYR A 198 -1.66 3.24 6.21
C TYR A 198 -1.96 3.40 4.73
N THR A 199 -1.39 4.42 4.10
CA THR A 199 -1.46 4.63 2.65
C THR A 199 -0.07 4.89 2.09
N PHE A 200 0.30 4.12 1.09
CA PHE A 200 1.58 4.21 0.38
C PHE A 200 1.33 4.64 -1.05
N ASP A 201 1.97 5.73 -1.48
CA ASP A 201 1.93 6.21 -2.86
C ASP A 201 3.18 5.79 -3.63
N ARG A 202 3.20 6.10 -4.94
CA ARG A 202 4.37 5.94 -5.80
C ARG A 202 4.92 4.50 -5.88
N LEU A 203 4.02 3.52 -5.84
CA LEU A 203 4.34 2.09 -5.99
C LEU A 203 4.16 1.62 -7.45
N CYS A 204 4.96 0.63 -7.84
CA CYS A 204 4.95 -0.01 -9.17
C CYS A 204 3.73 -0.94 -9.34
N ALA A 205 3.40 -1.66 -8.27
CA ALA A 205 2.39 -2.70 -8.23
C ALA A 205 1.88 -2.87 -6.79
N ALA A 206 0.94 -3.80 -6.57
CA ALA A 206 0.51 -4.15 -5.23
C ALA A 206 1.73 -4.63 -4.42
N PRO A 207 2.04 -4.00 -3.28
CA PRO A 207 3.20 -4.38 -2.48
C PRO A 207 2.91 -5.66 -1.68
N ASP A 208 3.97 -6.30 -1.24
CA ASP A 208 3.88 -7.36 -0.23
C ASP A 208 3.77 -6.72 1.16
N PHE A 209 2.64 -6.95 1.83
CA PHE A 209 2.39 -6.45 3.17
C PHE A 209 2.59 -7.57 4.18
N THR A 210 3.55 -7.38 5.08
CA THR A 210 3.76 -8.27 6.23
C THR A 210 3.32 -7.55 7.49
N VAL A 211 2.44 -8.18 8.26
CA VAL A 211 1.91 -7.59 9.50
C VAL A 211 2.16 -8.55 10.65
N GLN A 212 2.68 -8.04 11.76
CA GLN A 212 3.00 -8.85 12.94
C GLN A 212 2.43 -8.23 14.21
N ASP A 213 1.97 -9.06 15.14
CA ASP A 213 1.58 -8.60 16.47
C ASP A 213 2.80 -8.26 17.35
N LYS A 214 2.53 -7.84 18.60
CA LYS A 214 3.57 -7.50 19.59
C LYS A 214 4.50 -8.67 19.95
N ASP A 215 4.07 -9.90 19.71
CA ASP A 215 4.80 -11.13 20.02
C ASP A 215 5.54 -11.67 18.78
N GLY A 216 5.46 -10.97 17.65
CA GLY A 216 6.12 -11.31 16.39
C GLY A 216 5.37 -12.37 15.56
N ARG A 217 4.12 -12.68 15.91
CA ARG A 217 3.28 -13.61 15.13
C ARG A 217 2.74 -12.90 13.90
N GLU A 218 2.83 -13.55 12.75
CA GLU A 218 2.39 -12.98 11.49
C GLU A 218 0.87 -13.08 11.32
N SER A 219 0.25 -11.97 10.95
CA SER A 219 -1.16 -11.89 10.59
C SER A 219 -1.36 -12.17 9.12
N THR A 220 -2.46 -12.87 8.80
CA THR A 220 -2.91 -12.97 7.42
C THR A 220 -3.39 -11.60 6.94
N VAL A 221 -3.00 -11.23 5.71
CA VAL A 221 -3.43 -10.01 5.04
C VAL A 221 -4.24 -10.39 3.81
N HIS A 222 -5.41 -9.78 3.65
CA HIS A 222 -6.28 -10.00 2.50
C HIS A 222 -6.73 -8.67 1.89
N TYR A 223 -7.09 -8.68 0.60
CA TYR A 223 -7.66 -7.51 -0.05
C TYR A 223 -9.18 -7.49 0.16
N ASP A 224 -9.71 -6.40 0.70
CA ASP A 224 -11.13 -6.15 0.89
C ASP A 224 -11.66 -5.34 -0.30
N ASP A 225 -12.38 -6.01 -1.21
CA ASP A 225 -12.97 -5.39 -2.40
C ASP A 225 -13.98 -4.28 -2.08
N ALA A 226 -14.71 -4.40 -0.96
CA ALA A 226 -15.73 -3.43 -0.58
C ALA A 226 -15.10 -2.12 -0.07
N LYS A 227 -13.97 -2.23 0.62
CA LYS A 227 -13.18 -1.07 1.08
C LYS A 227 -12.14 -0.60 0.06
N ALA A 228 -11.86 -1.40 -0.96
CA ALA A 228 -10.77 -1.20 -1.93
C ALA A 228 -9.39 -0.99 -1.25
N MET A 229 -9.10 -1.81 -0.22
CA MET A 229 -7.85 -1.76 0.53
C MET A 229 -7.50 -3.12 1.11
N PHE A 230 -6.25 -3.30 1.52
CA PHE A 230 -5.84 -4.48 2.27
C PHE A 230 -6.30 -4.38 3.73
N THR A 231 -6.57 -5.52 4.36
CA THR A 231 -6.88 -5.62 5.78
C THR A 231 -6.10 -6.79 6.38
N ALA A 232 -5.48 -6.56 7.52
CA ALA A 232 -4.86 -7.61 8.32
C ALA A 232 -5.87 -8.17 9.33
N ASP A 233 -5.88 -9.48 9.49
CA ASP A 233 -6.68 -10.15 10.50
C ASP A 233 -6.21 -9.79 11.93
N ILE A 234 -7.09 -10.02 12.89
CA ILE A 234 -6.71 -9.96 14.31
C ILE A 234 -6.24 -11.36 14.69
N LEU A 235 -5.08 -11.45 15.35
CA LEU A 235 -4.60 -12.71 15.90
C LEU A 235 -5.27 -13.02 17.23
N TYR A 236 -5.74 -14.26 17.36
CA TYR A 236 -6.33 -14.75 18.61
C TYR A 236 -5.27 -14.96 19.69
N ASP A 237 -5.70 -14.90 20.94
CA ASP A 237 -4.88 -15.14 22.10
C ASP A 237 -4.91 -16.62 22.49
N ASP A 238 -3.88 -17.35 22.08
CA ASP A 238 -3.75 -18.79 22.33
C ASP A 238 -3.58 -19.11 23.83
N ALA A 239 -2.97 -18.20 24.60
CA ALA A 239 -2.79 -18.37 26.04
C ALA A 239 -4.12 -18.23 26.78
N LEU A 240 -4.96 -17.26 26.40
CA LEU A 240 -6.33 -17.16 26.89
C LEU A 240 -7.17 -18.39 26.49
N ALA A 241 -7.01 -18.88 25.26
CA ALA A 241 -7.71 -20.08 24.81
C ALA A 241 -7.33 -21.32 25.63
N GLU A 242 -6.03 -21.52 25.91
CA GLU A 242 -5.56 -22.62 26.76
C GLU A 242 -6.06 -22.48 28.21
N GLN A 243 -6.03 -21.27 28.75
CA GLN A 243 -6.38 -21.02 30.15
C GLN A 243 -7.90 -21.04 30.41
N TYR A 244 -8.70 -20.47 29.52
CA TYR A 244 -10.14 -20.23 29.73
C TYR A 244 -11.04 -20.96 28.74
N GLY A 245 -10.49 -21.72 27.79
CA GLY A 245 -11.27 -22.48 26.81
C GLY A 245 -12.33 -23.38 27.43
N ASP A 246 -11.93 -24.25 28.34
CA ASP A 246 -12.88 -25.18 28.98
C ASP A 246 -13.83 -24.47 29.95
N TYR A 247 -13.39 -23.38 30.58
CA TYR A 247 -14.24 -22.53 31.40
C TYR A 247 -15.34 -21.86 30.57
N ALA A 248 -15.01 -21.28 29.42
CA ALA A 248 -15.97 -20.66 28.51
C ALA A 248 -16.98 -21.68 27.96
N LYS A 249 -16.53 -22.88 27.58
CA LYS A 249 -17.43 -23.98 27.18
C LYS A 249 -18.38 -24.38 28.30
N ALA A 250 -17.88 -24.52 29.53
CA ALA A 250 -18.71 -24.85 30.69
C ALA A 250 -19.75 -23.77 31.00
N ALA A 251 -19.37 -22.49 30.89
CA ALA A 251 -20.28 -21.36 31.06
C ALA A 251 -21.36 -21.33 29.97
N ALA A 252 -21.00 -21.57 28.71
CA ALA A 252 -21.95 -21.63 27.59
C ALA A 252 -22.92 -22.83 27.68
N MET A 253 -22.43 -24.01 28.09
CA MET A 253 -23.31 -25.17 28.35
C MET A 253 -24.26 -24.88 29.54
N ALA A 254 -23.77 -24.22 30.58
CA ALA A 254 -24.61 -23.77 31.70
C ALA A 254 -25.68 -22.77 31.25
N TYR A 255 -25.33 -21.83 30.38
CA TYR A 255 -26.29 -20.94 29.73
C TYR A 255 -27.35 -21.74 28.94
N ALA A 256 -26.92 -22.63 28.04
CA ALA A 256 -27.82 -23.40 27.17
C ALA A 256 -28.78 -24.30 27.96
N THR A 257 -28.30 -24.99 29.00
CA THR A 257 -29.15 -25.79 29.90
C THR A 257 -30.15 -24.93 30.66
N TYR A 258 -29.77 -23.73 31.10
CA TYR A 258 -30.69 -22.82 31.77
C TYR A 258 -31.78 -22.34 30.82
N MET A 259 -31.42 -21.99 29.60
CA MET A 259 -32.37 -21.56 28.56
C MET A 259 -33.36 -22.67 28.18
N GLN A 260 -33.00 -23.94 28.35
CA GLN A 260 -33.87 -25.10 28.18
C GLN A 260 -34.54 -25.60 29.48
N ASN A 261 -34.51 -24.78 30.54
CA ASN A 261 -35.14 -25.04 31.84
C ASN A 261 -34.65 -26.32 32.55
N ASP A 262 -33.47 -26.82 32.18
CA ASP A 262 -32.88 -28.04 32.76
C ASP A 262 -32.10 -27.77 34.04
N THR A 263 -31.82 -26.51 34.34
CA THR A 263 -31.12 -26.08 35.54
C THR A 263 -31.74 -24.81 36.11
N SER A 264 -31.44 -24.52 37.38
CA SER A 264 -31.90 -23.30 38.04
C SER A 264 -30.90 -22.17 37.89
N PHE A 265 -31.38 -20.92 37.94
CA PHE A 265 -30.51 -19.75 37.94
C PHE A 265 -29.43 -19.80 39.03
N ALA A 266 -29.75 -20.39 40.20
CA ALA A 266 -28.81 -20.51 41.31
C ALA A 266 -27.55 -21.34 40.96
N GLN A 267 -27.66 -22.28 40.01
CA GLN A 267 -26.54 -23.14 39.59
C GLN A 267 -25.65 -22.46 38.53
N ILE A 268 -26.24 -21.56 37.72
CA ILE A 268 -25.52 -20.92 36.61
C ILE A 268 -25.00 -19.53 36.95
N LYS A 269 -25.58 -18.84 37.94
CA LYS A 269 -25.25 -17.45 38.29
C LYS A 269 -23.77 -17.19 38.59
N LYS A 270 -23.01 -18.23 38.94
CA LYS A 270 -21.56 -18.15 39.20
C LYS A 270 -20.73 -17.80 37.97
N TYR A 271 -21.27 -17.97 36.76
CA TYR A 271 -20.58 -17.63 35.51
C TYR A 271 -20.90 -16.21 35.02
N PHE A 272 -21.85 -15.51 35.66
CA PHE A 272 -22.38 -14.25 35.17
C PHE A 272 -22.15 -13.14 36.19
N ASP A 273 -21.73 -11.99 35.71
CA ASP A 273 -21.50 -10.82 36.55
C ASP A 273 -22.83 -10.29 37.11
N PRO A 274 -23.00 -10.23 38.45
CA PRO A 274 -24.26 -9.80 39.08
C PRO A 274 -24.72 -8.37 38.73
N SER A 275 -23.82 -7.49 38.32
CA SER A 275 -24.12 -6.11 37.94
C SER A 275 -24.50 -5.95 36.46
N SER A 276 -24.24 -6.97 35.64
CA SER A 276 -24.46 -6.94 34.20
C SER A 276 -25.94 -7.00 33.79
N VAL A 277 -26.22 -6.54 32.56
CA VAL A 277 -27.56 -6.62 31.96
C VAL A 277 -27.94 -8.08 31.68
N ILE A 278 -27.00 -8.89 31.17
CA ILE A 278 -27.25 -10.31 30.87
C ILE A 278 -27.66 -11.08 32.13
N TYR A 279 -27.04 -10.83 33.28
CA TYR A 279 -27.42 -11.46 34.55
C TYR A 279 -28.86 -11.12 34.94
N LYS A 280 -29.26 -9.85 34.81
CA LYS A 280 -30.63 -9.39 35.10
C LYS A 280 -31.63 -10.05 34.17
N ASN A 281 -31.33 -10.09 32.87
CA ASN A 281 -32.18 -10.71 31.86
C ASN A 281 -32.36 -12.21 32.11
N LEU A 282 -31.27 -12.92 32.41
CA LEU A 282 -31.32 -14.35 32.75
C LEU A 282 -32.20 -14.58 33.97
N ARG A 283 -32.02 -13.79 35.03
CA ARG A 283 -32.82 -13.93 36.26
C ARG A 283 -34.33 -13.78 36.02
N THR A 284 -34.74 -12.98 35.04
CA THR A 284 -36.16 -12.74 34.71
C THR A 284 -36.65 -13.53 33.50
N SER A 285 -35.80 -14.38 32.90
CA SER A 285 -36.14 -15.15 31.70
C SER A 285 -37.23 -16.16 32.00
N ALA A 286 -38.27 -16.19 31.16
CA ALA A 286 -39.39 -17.12 31.29
C ALA A 286 -39.05 -18.48 30.66
N THR A 287 -38.00 -19.14 31.14
CA THR A 287 -37.51 -20.44 30.62
C THR A 287 -38.52 -21.57 30.77
N MET A 288 -39.53 -21.40 31.63
CA MET A 288 -40.58 -22.40 31.89
C MET A 288 -41.47 -22.78 30.69
N TRP A 289 -41.39 -22.05 29.57
CA TRP A 289 -42.22 -22.27 28.37
C TRP A 289 -41.52 -23.08 27.28
N VAL A 290 -40.37 -23.67 27.56
CA VAL A 290 -39.68 -24.56 26.64
C VAL A 290 -40.40 -25.89 26.47
N ILE A 291 -40.13 -26.59 25.36
CA ILE A 291 -40.75 -27.88 25.07
C ILE A 291 -40.11 -28.94 25.97
N ASP A 292 -40.96 -29.67 26.71
CA ASP A 292 -40.53 -30.77 27.58
C ASP A 292 -39.80 -31.86 26.79
N HIS A 293 -38.60 -32.19 27.24
CA HIS A 293 -37.77 -33.25 26.68
C HIS A 293 -37.30 -34.21 27.79
N ASN A 294 -36.83 -35.40 27.42
CA ASN A 294 -36.52 -36.47 28.39
C ASN A 294 -35.08 -36.45 28.90
N SER A 295 -34.17 -35.96 28.07
CA SER A 295 -32.74 -35.82 28.37
C SER A 295 -32.10 -34.97 27.28
N TYR A 296 -30.92 -34.45 27.53
CA TYR A 296 -30.13 -33.74 26.52
C TYR A 296 -28.69 -34.22 26.50
N GLU A 297 -27.96 -33.85 25.45
CA GLU A 297 -26.50 -33.94 25.40
C GLU A 297 -25.93 -32.79 24.58
N PHE A 298 -24.65 -32.50 24.82
CA PHE A 298 -23.91 -31.54 24.03
C PHE A 298 -22.99 -32.25 23.03
N ARG A 299 -22.99 -31.77 21.80
CA ARG A 299 -22.09 -32.21 20.74
C ARG A 299 -21.34 -31.01 20.17
N ASP A 300 -20.17 -31.26 19.59
CA ASP A 300 -19.40 -30.27 18.83
C ASP A 300 -19.10 -28.97 19.60
N VAL A 301 -18.83 -29.10 20.91
CA VAL A 301 -18.58 -27.95 21.79
C VAL A 301 -17.18 -27.39 21.54
N THR A 302 -17.10 -26.19 20.99
CA THR A 302 -15.85 -25.51 20.67
C THR A 302 -15.83 -24.11 21.27
N ALA A 303 -14.65 -23.66 21.70
CA ALA A 303 -14.38 -22.27 22.04
C ALA A 303 -13.22 -21.79 21.17
N SER A 304 -13.36 -20.63 20.57
CA SER A 304 -12.45 -20.07 19.57
C SER A 304 -12.48 -18.55 19.60
N GLU A 305 -11.65 -17.90 18.78
CA GLU A 305 -11.67 -16.43 18.59
C GLU A 305 -11.49 -15.68 19.92
N PHE A 306 -10.46 -16.06 20.70
CA PHE A 306 -10.14 -15.41 21.97
C PHE A 306 -9.47 -14.07 21.70
N TYR A 307 -10.08 -12.98 22.18
CA TYR A 307 -9.53 -11.63 22.07
C TYR A 307 -9.32 -11.01 23.44
N ALA A 308 -8.10 -10.56 23.72
CA ALA A 308 -7.80 -9.74 24.88
C ALA A 308 -8.03 -8.25 24.55
N TYR A 309 -8.85 -7.56 25.35
CA TYR A 309 -9.04 -6.10 25.25
C TYR A 309 -8.28 -5.35 26.35
N SER A 310 -8.08 -6.01 27.50
CA SER A 310 -7.24 -5.59 28.61
C SER A 310 -6.90 -6.81 29.48
N ASP A 311 -6.07 -6.64 30.51
CA ASP A 311 -5.75 -7.70 31.48
C ASP A 311 -6.99 -8.27 32.19
N ASP A 312 -8.09 -7.49 32.23
CA ASP A 312 -9.31 -7.81 32.96
C ASP A 312 -10.52 -8.01 32.04
N VAL A 313 -10.39 -7.92 30.71
CA VAL A 313 -11.51 -8.08 29.76
C VAL A 313 -11.08 -8.85 28.52
N PHE A 314 -11.81 -9.92 28.21
CA PHE A 314 -11.64 -10.70 26.98
C PHE A 314 -12.99 -11.13 26.40
N SER A 315 -13.00 -11.57 25.15
CA SER A 315 -14.15 -12.28 24.56
C SER A 315 -13.71 -13.58 23.92
N CYS A 316 -14.66 -14.50 23.75
CA CYS A 316 -14.47 -15.67 22.91
C CYS A 316 -15.80 -16.10 22.28
N ARG A 317 -15.72 -16.71 21.10
CA ARG A 317 -16.84 -17.38 20.46
C ARG A 317 -16.96 -18.80 20.99
N VAL A 318 -18.16 -19.21 21.37
CA VAL A 318 -18.48 -20.59 21.74
C VAL A 318 -19.58 -21.10 20.83
N SER A 319 -19.32 -22.25 20.20
CA SER A 319 -20.29 -22.96 19.37
C SER A 319 -20.57 -24.34 19.97
N LEU A 320 -21.84 -24.74 19.98
CA LEU A 320 -22.27 -26.06 20.45
C LEU A 320 -23.57 -26.50 19.79
N THR A 321 -23.77 -27.81 19.73
CA THR A 321 -25.07 -28.41 19.41
C THR A 321 -25.67 -28.96 20.70
N HIS A 322 -26.78 -28.37 21.15
CA HIS A 322 -27.58 -28.85 22.26
C HIS A 322 -28.68 -29.77 21.73
N VAL A 323 -28.51 -31.07 21.91
CA VAL A 323 -29.42 -32.10 21.37
C VAL A 323 -30.43 -32.46 22.45
N LEU A 324 -31.70 -32.08 22.23
CA LEU A 324 -32.82 -32.40 23.11
C LEU A 324 -33.49 -33.70 22.64
N LYS A 325 -33.54 -34.71 23.51
CA LYS A 325 -34.08 -36.04 23.19
C LYS A 325 -35.53 -36.16 23.66
N TYR A 326 -36.40 -36.60 22.76
CA TYR A 326 -37.83 -36.76 23.01
C TYR A 326 -38.27 -38.21 22.88
N ARG A 327 -39.15 -38.65 23.78
CA ARG A 327 -39.68 -40.01 23.75
C ARG A 327 -40.60 -40.20 22.54
N GLY A 328 -40.17 -41.06 21.61
CA GLY A 328 -40.97 -41.43 20.44
C GLY A 328 -41.07 -40.36 19.36
N LEU A 329 -40.28 -39.28 19.49
CA LEU A 329 -40.14 -38.22 18.49
C LEU A 329 -38.68 -38.11 18.06
N LYS A 330 -38.43 -37.39 16.96
CA LYS A 330 -37.08 -37.09 16.52
C LYS A 330 -36.42 -36.09 17.48
N ASP A 331 -35.15 -36.30 17.78
CA ASP A 331 -34.33 -35.34 18.54
C ASP A 331 -34.35 -33.95 17.88
N TYR A 332 -34.34 -32.91 18.72
CA TYR A 332 -34.19 -31.53 18.29
C TYR A 332 -32.75 -31.07 18.50
N ASN A 333 -32.14 -30.54 17.44
CA ASN A 333 -30.79 -29.99 17.50
C ASN A 333 -30.91 -28.47 17.59
N ASP A 334 -30.64 -27.93 18.78
CA ASP A 334 -30.48 -26.50 18.99
C ASP A 334 -29.01 -26.14 18.78
N TYR A 335 -28.75 -25.25 17.83
CA TYR A 335 -27.40 -24.88 17.45
C TYR A 335 -27.10 -23.50 18.03
N VAL A 336 -26.26 -23.47 19.06
CA VAL A 336 -25.86 -22.24 19.74
C VAL A 336 -24.52 -21.79 19.20
N ASP A 337 -24.45 -20.53 18.80
CA ASP A 337 -23.22 -19.89 18.34
C ASP A 337 -23.20 -18.44 18.85
N MET A 338 -22.43 -18.21 19.90
CA MET A 338 -22.45 -16.96 20.64
C MET A 338 -21.05 -16.50 20.98
N THR A 339 -20.84 -15.19 20.89
CA THR A 339 -19.66 -14.53 21.44
C THR A 339 -19.98 -14.08 22.86
N PHE A 340 -19.23 -14.58 23.83
CA PHE A 340 -19.35 -14.20 25.23
C PHE A 340 -18.24 -13.22 25.59
N TYR A 341 -18.61 -12.15 26.29
CA TYR A 341 -17.68 -11.15 26.80
C TYR A 341 -17.51 -11.33 28.30
N PHE A 342 -16.27 -11.49 28.73
CA PHE A 342 -15.88 -11.76 30.10
C PHE A 342 -15.15 -10.55 30.66
N ARG A 343 -15.42 -10.24 31.93
CA ARG A 343 -14.62 -9.29 32.70
C ARG A 343 -14.29 -9.83 34.07
N LYS A 344 -13.16 -9.41 34.61
CA LYS A 344 -12.68 -9.85 35.90
C LYS A 344 -13.42 -9.12 37.03
N VAL A 345 -13.95 -9.89 37.98
CA VAL A 345 -14.63 -9.41 39.18
C VAL A 345 -14.12 -10.25 40.35
N ASP A 346 -13.58 -9.60 41.37
CA ASP A 346 -13.01 -10.26 42.56
C ASP A 346 -12.01 -11.39 42.24
N GLY A 347 -11.27 -11.24 41.13
CA GLY A 347 -10.25 -12.20 40.68
C GLY A 347 -10.75 -13.28 39.71
N GLU A 348 -12.06 -13.36 39.44
CA GLU A 348 -12.67 -14.36 38.55
C GLU A 348 -13.25 -13.71 37.30
N PHE A 349 -13.13 -14.36 36.14
CA PHE A 349 -13.73 -13.88 34.89
C PHE A 349 -15.21 -14.28 34.81
N LEU A 350 -16.08 -13.30 34.72
CA LEU A 350 -17.53 -13.48 34.64
C LEU A 350 -18.08 -12.91 33.34
N ILE A 351 -19.07 -13.60 32.76
CA ILE A 351 -19.79 -13.12 31.58
C ILE A 351 -20.59 -11.88 31.97
N TYR A 352 -20.32 -10.76 31.30
CA TYR A 352 -21.07 -9.52 31.49
C TYR A 352 -21.87 -9.12 30.23
N ASN A 353 -21.54 -9.69 29.07
CA ASN A 353 -22.27 -9.45 27.83
C ASN A 353 -22.18 -10.65 26.89
N SER A 354 -23.07 -10.70 25.90
CA SER A 354 -23.05 -11.73 24.86
C SER A 354 -23.66 -11.24 23.56
N PHE A 355 -23.21 -11.80 22.44
CA PHE A 355 -23.74 -11.54 21.11
C PHE A 355 -24.06 -12.87 20.42
N ASN A 356 -25.21 -12.96 19.73
CA ASN A 356 -25.57 -14.14 18.95
C ASN A 356 -25.04 -13.96 17.52
N ASN A 357 -24.25 -14.91 17.02
CA ASN A 357 -23.59 -14.83 15.72
C ASN A 357 -24.49 -15.27 14.55
N LYS A 358 -25.76 -15.62 14.83
CA LYS A 358 -26.74 -16.11 13.87
C LYS A 358 -27.79 -15.11 13.45
#